data_AF-A0A9D2MT12-F1
#
_entry.id   AF-A0A9D2MT12-F1
#
_cell.length_a   1.000
_cell.length_b   1.000
_cell.length_c   1.000
_cell.angle_alpha   90.00
_cell.angle_beta   90.00
_cell.angle_gamma   90.00
#
_symmetry.space_group_name_H-M   'P 1'
#
loop_
_entity.id
_entity.type
_entity.pdbx_description
1 polymer ?
#
loop_
_entity_poly.entity_id
_entity_poly.type
_entity_poly.pdbx_seq_one_letter_code
_entity_poly.pdbx_strand_id
1 'polypeptide(L)' 'MKKAFGMTAGISGIVLAIIGIKLKVGEDGTAVSVIGGADGPTSIFLAGKLDGGFTAGFVIAGIALLAAAVAVLIRRRR' A
#
# COMPACT_ATOMS: atom_id res chain seq x y z
N MET A 1 -22.40 17.37 8.97
CA MET A 1 -22.53 16.69 7.66
C MET A 1 -21.20 16.52 6.92
N LYS A 2 -20.36 17.56 6.76
CA LYS A 2 -19.06 17.46 6.02
C LYS A 2 -18.06 16.42 6.57
N LYS A 3 -18.02 16.20 7.90
CA LYS A 3 -17.13 15.22 8.55
C LYS A 3 -17.53 13.77 8.27
N ALA A 4 -18.84 13.48 8.24
CA ALA A 4 -19.36 12.15 7.97
C ALA A 4 -19.07 11.72 6.52
N PHE A 5 -19.19 12.66 5.57
CA PHE A 5 -18.90 12.42 4.15
C PHE A 5 -17.41 12.15 3.88
N GLY A 6 -16.51 12.84 4.58
CA GLY A 6 -15.07 12.55 4.50
C GLY A 6 -14.70 11.19 5.10
N MET A 7 -15.42 10.77 6.14
CA MET A 7 -15.19 9.49 6.81
C MET A 7 -15.68 8.32 5.96
N THR A 8 -16.86 8.43 5.34
CA THR A 8 -17.38 7.41 4.42
C THR A 8 -16.53 7.28 3.16
N ALA A 9 -16.07 8.40 2.58
CA ALA A 9 -15.15 8.39 1.44
C ALA A 9 -13.76 7.81 1.78
N GLY A 10 -13.26 8.07 3.00
CA GLY A 10 -12.01 7.46 3.47
C GLY A 10 -12.13 5.95 3.64
N ILE A 11 -13.22 5.47 4.23
CA ILE A 11 -13.47 4.03 4.42
C ILE A 11 -13.62 3.33 3.05
N SER A 12 -14.37 3.90 2.11
CA SER A 12 -14.51 3.31 0.78
C SER A 12 -13.19 3.25 0.02
N GLY A 13 -12.32 4.26 0.18
CA GLY A 13 -10.96 4.27 -0.38
C GLY A 13 -10.07 3.16 0.17
N ILE A 14 -10.12 2.90 1.48
CA ILE A 14 -9.35 1.81 2.11
C ILE A 14 -9.83 0.44 1.60
N VAL A 15 -11.15 0.25 1.48
CA VAL A 15 -11.73 -1.00 0.96
C VAL A 15 -11.29 -1.26 -0.48
N LEU A 16 -11.35 -0.24 -1.35
CA LEU A 16 -10.90 -0.34 -2.74
C LEU A 16 -9.39 -0.64 -2.84
N ALA A 17 -8.57 -0.04 -1.97
CA ALA A 17 -7.13 -0.33 -1.93
C ALA A 17 -6.85 -1.79 -1.55
N ILE A 18 -7.55 -2.34 -0.56
CA ILE A 18 -7.40 -3.74 -0.13
C ILE A 18 -7.78 -4.70 -1.27
N ILE A 19 -8.89 -4.43 -1.98
CA ILE A 19 -9.32 -5.23 -3.13
C ILE A 19 -8.29 -5.17 -4.25
N GLY A 20 -7.79 -3.97 -4.58
CA GLY A 20 -6.74 -3.79 -5.60
C GLY A 20 -5.46 -4.54 -5.28
N ILE A 21 -5.02 -4.53 -4.02
CA ILE A 21 -3.86 -5.31 -3.56
C ILE A 21 -4.10 -6.82 -3.70
N LYS A 22 -5.29 -7.31 -3.33
CA LYS A 22 -5.63 -8.73 -3.43
C LYS A 22 -5.65 -9.24 -4.87
N LEU A 23 -6.18 -8.45 -5.79
CA LEU A 23 -6.17 -8.79 -7.22
C LEU A 23 -4.74 -8.80 -7.77
N LYS A 24 -3.94 -7.78 -7.45
CA LYS A 24 -2.53 -7.65 -7.86
C LYS A 24 -1.65 -8.80 -7.36
N VAL A 25 -1.79 -9.19 -6.09
CA VAL A 25 -1.03 -10.30 -5.48
C VAL A 25 -1.45 -11.66 -6.04
N GLY A 26 -2.68 -11.78 -6.55
CA GLY A 26 -3.15 -13.00 -7.22
C GLY A 26 -2.60 -13.19 -8.63
N GLU A 27 -2.28 -12.09 -9.34
CA GLU A 27 -1.75 -12.11 -10.71
C GLU A 27 -0.21 -12.19 -10.74
N ASP A 28 0.48 -11.48 -9.83
CA ASP A 28 1.94 -11.44 -9.77
C ASP A 28 2.46 -12.58 -8.89
N GLY A 29 2.60 -13.76 -9.48
CA GLY A 29 3.09 -15.00 -8.85
C GLY A 29 4.18 -14.75 -7.81
N THR A 30 3.86 -15.05 -6.55
CA THR A 30 4.77 -14.95 -5.41
C THR A 30 5.99 -15.85 -5.67
N ALA A 31 7.12 -15.26 -6.05
CA ALA A 31 8.35 -15.99 -6.31
C ALA A 31 8.99 -16.41 -4.98
N VAL A 32 8.67 -17.61 -4.51
CA VAL A 32 9.31 -18.22 -3.35
C VAL A 32 10.66 -18.80 -3.80
N SER A 33 11.76 -18.14 -3.44
CA SER A 33 13.10 -18.71 -3.59
C SER A 33 13.51 -19.39 -2.28
N VAL A 34 13.69 -20.71 -2.32
CA VAL A 34 14.18 -21.51 -1.19
C VAL A 34 15.67 -21.70 -1.37
N ILE A 35 16.47 -21.03 -0.54
CA ILE A 35 17.92 -21.24 -0.49
C ILE A 35 18.18 -22.24 0.65
N GLY A 36 18.44 -23.50 0.29
CA GLY A 36 18.73 -24.57 1.23
C GLY A 36 20.14 -24.46 1.80
N GLY A 37 20.26 -24.42 3.14
CA GLY A 37 21.52 -24.69 3.84
C GLY A 37 21.61 -26.18 4.14
N ALA A 38 22.77 -26.79 3.92
CA ALA A 38 22.96 -28.24 4.09
C ALA A 38 22.82 -28.73 5.55
N ASP A 39 22.84 -27.85 6.56
CA ASP A 39 22.96 -28.25 7.97
C ASP A 39 22.42 -27.22 9.00
N GLY A 40 21.34 -26.49 8.69
CA GLY A 40 20.73 -25.54 9.64
C GLY A 40 19.32 -25.09 9.22
N PRO A 41 18.53 -24.44 10.10
CA PRO A 41 17.14 -24.09 9.81
C PRO A 41 17.06 -23.22 8.55
N THR A 42 16.37 -23.73 7.54
CA THR A 42 16.19 -23.08 6.24
C THR A 42 15.44 -21.77 6.41
N SER A 43 16.05 -20.64 6.05
CA SER A 43 15.39 -19.33 6.07
C SER A 43 14.65 -19.10 4.75
N ILE A 44 13.32 -19.05 4.81
CA ILE A 44 12.46 -18.75 3.64
C ILE A 44 12.31 -17.23 3.54
N PHE A 45 12.90 -16.63 2.50
CA PHE A 45 12.73 -15.21 2.24
C PHE A 45 11.56 -14.99 1.29
N LEU A 46 10.42 -14.55 1.82
CA LEU A 46 9.23 -14.24 1.06
C LEU A 46 9.25 -12.76 0.62
N ALA A 47 9.89 -12.48 -0.51
CA ALA A 47 9.85 -11.15 -1.12
C ALA A 47 8.66 -11.04 -2.07
N GLY A 48 7.60 -10.34 -1.65
CA GLY A 48 6.52 -9.95 -2.56
C GLY A 48 7.05 -8.95 -3.59
N LYS A 49 7.12 -9.35 -4.87
CA LYS A 49 7.50 -8.45 -5.95
C LYS A 49 6.31 -7.55 -6.27
N LEU A 50 6.32 -6.34 -5.72
CA LEU A 50 5.40 -5.31 -6.15
C LEU A 50 5.84 -4.84 -7.54
N ASP A 51 4.96 -4.94 -8.53
CA ASP A 51 5.19 -4.38 -9.86
C ASP A 51 5.65 -2.91 -9.74
N GLY A 52 6.75 -2.58 -10.43
CA GLY A 52 7.42 -1.29 -10.31
C GLY A 52 6.52 -0.11 -10.69
N GLY A 53 5.60 -0.29 -11.65
CA GLY A 53 4.66 0.77 -12.07
C GLY A 53 3.63 1.09 -10.98
N PHE A 54 3.07 0.06 -10.34
CA PHE A 54 2.09 0.24 -9.27
C PHE A 54 2.72 0.76 -7.99
N THR A 55 3.92 0.27 -7.65
CA THR A 55 4.67 0.72 -6.46
C THR A 55 4.98 2.21 -6.54
N ALA A 56 5.49 2.67 -7.68
CA ALA A 56 5.75 4.09 -7.91
C ALA A 56 4.46 4.93 -7.80
N GLY A 57 3.36 4.46 -8.39
CA GLY A 57 2.06 5.13 -8.31
C GLY A 57 1.54 5.31 -6.88
N PHE A 58 1.58 4.26 -6.06
CA PHE A 58 1.15 4.34 -4.65
C PHE A 58 2.04 5.23 -3.80
N VAL A 59 3.36 5.23 -4.02
CA VAL A 59 4.29 6.11 -3.31
C VAL A 59 4.01 7.57 -3.65
N ILE A 60 3.85 7.90 -4.94
CA ILE A 60 3.53 9.27 -5.38
C ILE A 60 2.18 9.72 -4.81
N ALA A 61 1.15 8.87 -4.88
CA ALA A 61 -0.16 9.15 -4.32
C ALA A 61 -0.10 9.39 -2.80
N GLY A 62 0.67 8.58 -2.07
CA GLY A 62 0.87 8.73 -0.63
C GLY A 62 1.53 10.06 -0.26
N ILE A 63 2.59 10.45 -0.98
CA ILE A 63 3.28 11.74 -0.78
C ILE A 63 2.33 12.91 -1.04
N ALA A 64 1.54 12.85 -2.13
CA ALA A 64 0.58 13.90 -2.46
C ALA A 64 -0.52 14.06 -1.39
N LEU A 65 -1.02 12.93 -0.85
CA LEU A 65 -2.04 12.92 0.19
C LEU A 65 -1.51 13.49 1.51
N LEU A 66 -0.26 13.17 1.87
CA LEU A 66 0.45 13.78 3.01
C LEU A 66 0.61 15.29 2.84
N ALA A 67 1.04 15.75 1.66
CA ALA A 67 1.18 17.18 1.37
C ALA A 67 -0.16 17.92 1.47
N ALA A 68 -1.24 17.35 0.93
CA ALA A 68 -2.57 17.91 1.04
C ALA A 68 -3.06 17.98 2.49
N ALA A 69 -2.83 16.91 3.28
CA ALA A 69 -3.18 16.88 4.70
C ALA A 69 -2.44 17.97 5.49
N VAL A 70 -1.13 18.13 5.27
CA VAL A 70 -0.32 19.19 5.90
C VAL A 70 -0.82 20.57 5.49
N ALA A 71 -1.10 20.80 4.21
CA ALA A 71 -1.61 22.08 3.72
C ALA A 71 -2.98 22.45 4.34
N VAL A 72 -3.88 21.48 4.48
CA VAL A 72 -5.16 21.66 5.17
C VAL A 72 -4.93 21.99 6.65
N LEU A 73 -4.00 21.31 7.31
CA LEU A 73 -3.72 21.50 8.74
C LEU A 73 -3.13 22.90 9.01
N ILE A 74 -2.25 23.38 8.14
CA ILE A 74 -1.74 24.77 8.17
C ILE A 74 -2.86 25.78 7.92
N ARG A 75 -3.72 25.55 6.90
CA ARG A 75 -4.86 26.44 6.61
C ARG A 75 -5.91 26.48 7.72
N ARG A 76 -6.01 25.44 8.54
CA ARG A 76 -6.97 25.36 9.66
C ARG A 76 -6.44 26.00 10.95
N ARG A 77 -5.13 26.27 11.02
CA ARG A 77 -4.45 26.97 12.11
C ARG A 77 -4.38 28.49 11.91
N ARG A 78 -4.62 28.98 10.69
CA ARG A 78 -4.95 30.39 10.41
C ARG A 78 -6.46 30.57 10.41
#